data_AF-A0A1Q6QNS9-F1
#
_entry.id   AF-A0A1Q6QNS9-F1
#
_cell.length_a   1.000
_cell.length_b   1.000
_cell.length_c   1.000
_cell.angle_alpha   90.00
_cell.angle_beta   90.00
_cell.angle_gamma   90.00
#
_symmetry.space_group_name_H-M   'P 1'
#
loop_
_entity.id
_entity.type
_entity.pdbx_description
1 polymer ?
#
loop_
_entity_poly.entity_id
_entity_poly.type
_entity_poly.pdbx_seq_one_letter_code
_entity_poly.pdbx_strand_id
1 'polypeptide(L)'
;MGIPARQIYVPWWSHCDDNHAWVEVYVEGDWHFLGACEPEPILDRGWFNSAASRAMVVCSRTFFDFIGEGLQKEALVQRQGMCLMYNETSRYAETARPYPWRTPRARHSPAPGSGSTC
;
A
#
# COMPACT_ATOMS: atom_id res chain seq x y z
N MET A 1 -6.24 3.46 26.64
CA MET A 1 -6.12 4.39 25.50
C MET A 1 -5.50 3.63 24.34
N GLY A 2 -6.01 3.75 23.12
CA GLY A 2 -5.42 3.13 21.93
C GLY A 2 -5.46 4.10 20.77
N ILE A 3 -4.30 4.39 20.18
CA ILE A 3 -4.18 5.15 18.94
C ILE A 3 -4.08 4.12 17.81
N PRO A 4 -4.94 4.16 16.78
CA PRO A 4 -4.81 3.25 15.65
C PRO A 4 -3.44 3.44 14.99
N ALA A 5 -2.73 2.35 14.74
CA ALA A 5 -1.42 2.37 14.11
C ALA A 5 -1.35 1.32 13.00
N ARG A 6 -0.59 1.61 11.94
CA ARG A 6 -0.34 0.68 10.83
C ARG A 6 1.14 0.65 10.45
N GLN A 7 1.57 -0.50 9.97
CA GLN A 7 2.89 -0.67 9.41
C GLN A 7 2.92 -0.17 7.97
N ILE A 8 3.96 0.59 7.64
CA ILE A 8 4.32 0.97 6.28
C ILE A 8 5.63 0.29 5.89
N TYR A 9 5.71 -0.15 4.64
CA TYR A 9 6.80 -0.94 4.12
C TYR A 9 7.17 -0.56 2.69
N VAL A 10 8.47 -0.45 2.43
CA VAL A 10 9.06 -0.26 1.10
C VAL A 10 9.95 -1.46 0.80
N PRO A 11 9.56 -2.34 -0.14
CA PRO A 11 10.33 -3.56 -0.45
C PRO A 11 11.68 -3.28 -1.13
N TRP A 12 11.78 -2.19 -1.88
CA TRP A 12 12.97 -1.80 -2.63
C TRP A 12 13.30 -0.35 -2.31
N TRP A 13 14.19 -0.15 -1.35
CA TRP A 13 14.59 1.18 -0.93
C TRP A 13 15.41 1.86 -2.04
N SER A 14 15.02 3.06 -2.44
CA SER A 14 15.57 3.68 -3.64
C SER A 14 17.06 4.09 -3.56
N HIS A 15 17.69 4.01 -2.38
CA HIS A 15 19.08 4.45 -2.15
C HIS A 15 20.05 3.34 -1.77
N CYS A 16 19.55 2.17 -1.39
CA CYS A 16 20.32 0.97 -1.06
C CYS A 16 19.46 -0.25 -1.43
N ASP A 17 20.08 -1.37 -1.82
CA ASP A 17 19.37 -2.64 -2.10
C ASP A 17 18.88 -3.31 -0.79
N ASP A 18 18.08 -2.57 -0.03
CA ASP A 18 17.54 -2.96 1.26
C ASP A 18 16.05 -2.59 1.33
N ASN A 19 15.36 -3.05 2.34
CA ASN A 19 14.00 -2.64 2.64
C ASN A 19 13.96 -1.49 3.65
N HIS A 20 12.84 -0.79 3.72
CA HIS A 20 12.62 0.21 4.76
C HIS A 20 11.19 0.12 5.28
N ALA A 21 10.99 0.39 6.58
CA ALA A 21 9.70 0.29 7.22
C ALA A 21 9.56 1.32 8.34
N TRP A 22 8.34 1.83 8.52
CA TRP A 22 7.99 2.76 9.59
C TRP A 22 6.54 2.56 10.02
N VAL A 23 6.09 3.32 11.01
CA VAL A 23 4.74 3.24 11.57
C VAL A 23 4.01 4.54 11.32
N GLU A 24 2.75 4.42 10.90
CA GLU A 24 1.79 5.52 10.88
C GLU A 24 0.76 5.36 11.99
N VAL A 25 0.33 6.49 12.55
CA VAL A 25 -0.72 6.60 13.55
C VAL A 25 -1.88 7.43 13.00
N TYR A 26 -3.11 7.06 13.35
CA TYR A 26 -4.31 7.79 12.95
C TYR A 26 -4.66 8.84 14.00
N VAL A 27 -4.49 10.11 13.65
CA VAL A 27 -4.70 11.26 14.53
C VAL A 27 -5.47 12.32 13.76
N GLU A 28 -6.46 12.96 14.39
CA GLU A 28 -7.22 14.08 13.80
C GLU A 28 -7.86 13.81 12.42
N GLY A 29 -8.13 12.54 12.10
CA GLY A 29 -8.80 12.16 10.86
C GLY A 29 -7.87 11.76 9.70
N ASP A 30 -6.55 11.81 9.88
CA ASP A 30 -5.57 11.38 8.88
C ASP A 30 -4.48 10.46 9.47
N TRP A 31 -3.76 9.78 8.58
CA TRP A 31 -2.60 8.97 8.92
C TRP A 31 -1.34 9.83 8.89
N HIS A 32 -0.57 9.75 9.97
CA HIS A 32 0.69 10.47 10.15
C HIS A 32 1.80 9.52 10.52
N PHE A 33 2.98 9.63 9.92
CA PHE A 33 4.09 8.77 10.31
C PHE A 33 4.85 9.30 11.53
N LEU A 34 5.36 8.36 12.31
CA LEU A 34 6.26 8.65 13.43
C LEU A 34 7.69 8.77 12.92
N GLY A 35 8.43 9.69 13.53
CA GLY A 35 9.87 9.80 13.32
C GLY A 35 10.61 8.51 13.68
N ALA A 36 11.70 8.25 12.96
CA ALA A 36 12.67 7.19 13.22
C ALA A 36 13.90 7.75 13.97
N CYS A 37 13.67 8.19 15.23
CA CYS A 37 14.66 8.76 16.16
C CYS A 37 15.01 10.24 15.98
N GLU A 38 14.15 11.03 15.35
CA GLU A 38 14.28 12.48 15.31
C GLU A 38 14.19 13.07 16.73
N PRO A 39 14.99 14.09 17.05
CA PRO A 39 14.99 14.72 18.37
C PRO A 39 13.71 15.53 18.62
N GLU A 40 13.04 16.01 17.56
CA GLU A 40 11.78 16.73 17.68
C GLU A 40 10.57 15.77 17.65
N PRO A 41 9.58 15.94 18.55
CA PRO A 41 8.34 15.16 18.57
C PRO A 41 7.33 15.68 17.54
N ILE A 42 7.74 15.76 16.27
CA ILE A 42 6.94 16.28 15.16
C ILE A 42 6.53 15.11 14.27
N LEU A 43 5.23 14.98 14.02
CA LEU A 43 4.69 14.01 13.06
C LEU A 43 5.10 14.37 11.63
N ASP A 44 5.16 13.36 10.76
CA ASP A 44 5.52 13.49 9.34
C ASP A 44 6.91 14.12 9.07
N ARG A 45 7.81 14.02 10.04
CA ARG A 45 9.20 14.43 9.91
C ARG A 45 10.12 13.25 10.19
N GLY A 46 10.80 12.82 9.12
CA GLY A 46 11.79 11.76 9.16
C GLY A 46 13.03 12.14 8.34
N TRP A 47 14.19 11.65 8.74
CA TRP A 47 15.40 11.72 7.91
C TRP A 47 15.20 11.06 6.53
N PHE A 48 14.23 10.15 6.44
CA PHE A 48 13.92 9.36 5.26
C PHE A 48 12.92 10.03 4.30
N ASN A 49 12.35 11.20 4.58
CA ASN A 49 11.31 11.82 3.73
C ASN A 49 11.73 11.93 2.26
N SER A 50 12.93 12.46 1.98
CA SER A 50 13.44 12.61 0.60
C SER A 50 13.80 11.28 -0.06
N ALA A 51 13.99 10.22 0.73
CA ALA A 51 14.23 8.88 0.21
C ALA A 51 12.90 8.18 -0.09
N ALA A 52 11.93 8.28 0.81
CA ALA A 52 10.57 7.76 0.62
C ALA A 52 9.88 8.39 -0.60
N SER A 53 10.13 9.67 -0.90
CA SER A 53 9.57 10.34 -2.08
C SER A 53 10.11 9.80 -3.42
N ARG A 54 11.14 8.96 -3.39
CA ARG A 54 11.73 8.30 -4.57
C ARG A 54 11.46 6.80 -4.60
N ALA A 55 10.72 6.28 -3.63
CA ALA A 55 10.31 4.88 -3.60
C ALA A 55 9.35 4.57 -4.76
N MET A 56 9.59 3.45 -5.43
CA MET A 56 8.72 2.97 -6.51
C MET A 56 7.34 2.54 -6.01
N VAL A 57 7.30 1.96 -4.81
CA VAL A 57 6.08 1.58 -4.14
C VAL A 57 6.23 1.65 -2.62
N VAL A 58 5.26 2.29 -1.97
CA VAL A 58 5.09 2.29 -0.52
C VAL A 58 3.81 1.54 -0.20
N CYS A 59 3.86 0.57 0.70
CA CYS A 59 2.75 -0.31 0.98
C CYS A 59 2.37 -0.35 2.46
N SER A 60 1.08 -0.39 2.74
CA SER A 60 0.53 -0.76 4.05
C SER A 60 -0.09 -2.15 3.99
N ARG A 61 -0.02 -2.90 5.09
CA ARG A 61 -0.62 -4.24 5.21
C ARG A 61 -1.71 -4.23 6.28
N THR A 62 -2.89 -4.73 5.94
CA THR A 62 -4.01 -4.92 6.86
C THR A 62 -4.60 -6.31 6.72
N PHE A 63 -5.25 -6.79 7.77
CA PHE A 63 -5.90 -8.10 7.83
C PHE A 63 -7.42 -8.01 7.92
N PHE A 64 -7.96 -6.79 7.93
CA PHE A 64 -9.38 -6.51 8.07
C PHE A 64 -9.85 -5.69 6.88
N ASP A 65 -11.11 -5.92 6.48
CA ASP A 65 -11.81 -5.23 5.41
C ASP A 65 -12.47 -3.93 5.87
N PHE A 66 -12.08 -3.42 7.03
CA PHE A 66 -12.53 -2.12 7.52
C PHE A 66 -11.93 -1.01 6.68
N ILE A 67 -12.60 -0.68 5.56
CA ILE A 67 -12.35 0.53 4.79
C ILE A 67 -12.95 1.69 5.58
N GLY A 68 -12.27 2.09 6.66
CA GLY A 68 -12.52 3.39 7.26
C GLY A 68 -12.27 4.50 6.23
N GLU A 69 -12.81 5.70 6.46
CA GLU A 69 -12.61 6.86 5.58
C GLU A 69 -11.12 7.09 5.22
N GLY A 70 -10.20 6.76 6.15
CA GLY A 70 -8.76 6.86 5.96
C GLY A 70 -8.14 5.97 4.86
N LEU A 71 -8.75 4.83 4.50
CA LEU A 71 -8.24 3.92 3.45
C LEU A 71 -8.89 4.16 2.07
N GLN A 72 -9.90 5.02 1.98
CA GLN A 72 -10.65 5.23 0.73
C GLN A 72 -9.80 5.80 -0.41
N LYS A 73 -8.67 6.44 -0.07
CA LYS A 73 -7.75 7.07 -1.02
C LYS A 73 -6.72 6.09 -1.61
N GLU A 74 -6.65 4.86 -1.09
CA GLU A 74 -5.55 3.94 -1.34
C GLU A 74 -5.96 2.81 -2.28
N ALA A 75 -5.09 2.51 -3.24
CA ALA A 75 -5.36 1.45 -4.22
C ALA A 75 -4.93 0.08 -3.65
N LEU A 76 -5.83 -0.90 -3.65
CA LEU A 76 -5.48 -2.28 -3.30
C LEU A 76 -4.47 -2.83 -4.34
N VAL A 77 -3.27 -3.18 -3.89
CA VAL A 77 -2.21 -3.77 -4.71
C VAL A 77 -2.37 -5.28 -4.77
N GLN A 78 -2.62 -5.91 -3.62
CA GLN A 78 -2.65 -7.36 -3.50
C GLN A 78 -3.63 -7.81 -2.42
N ARG A 79 -4.29 -8.95 -2.67
CA ARG A 79 -5.07 -9.69 -1.68
C ARG A 79 -4.59 -11.13 -1.61
N GLN A 80 -4.21 -11.59 -0.43
CA GLN A 80 -3.81 -12.97 -0.16
C GLN A 80 -4.56 -13.48 1.07
N GLY A 81 -5.68 -14.19 0.84
CA GLY A 81 -6.61 -14.56 1.91
C GLY A 81 -7.20 -13.31 2.58
N MET A 82 -6.96 -13.17 3.88
CA MET A 82 -7.34 -11.99 4.68
C MET A 82 -6.31 -10.86 4.64
N CYS A 83 -5.10 -11.12 4.14
CA CYS A 83 -4.06 -10.11 4.03
C CYS A 83 -4.34 -9.22 2.81
N LEU A 84 -4.57 -7.93 3.07
CA LEU A 84 -4.73 -6.88 2.07
C LEU A 84 -3.51 -5.98 2.10
N MET A 85 -3.00 -5.62 0.93
CA MET A 85 -1.87 -4.72 0.77
C MET A 85 -2.30 -3.52 -0.08
N TYR A 86 -2.14 -2.33 0.47
CA TYR A 86 -2.58 -1.06 -0.14
C TYR A 86 -1.38 -0.24 -0.60
N ASN A 87 -1.55 0.53 -1.68
CA ASN A 87 -0.55 1.45 -2.21
C ASN A 87 -0.68 2.83 -1.55
N GLU A 88 0.37 3.23 -0.85
CA GLU A 88 0.50 4.50 -0.14
C GLU A 88 1.42 5.50 -0.84
N THR A 89 1.96 5.15 -2.00
CA THR A 89 3.01 5.94 -2.68
C THR A 89 2.58 7.39 -2.92
N SER A 90 1.29 7.62 -3.18
CA SER A 90 0.71 8.96 -3.38
C SER A 90 0.80 9.87 -2.16
N ARG A 91 1.01 9.32 -0.95
CA ARG A 91 1.26 10.11 0.27
C ARG A 91 2.68 10.66 0.34
N TYR A 92 3.62 9.98 -0.30
CA TYR A 92 5.05 10.28 -0.21
C TYR A 92 5.61 10.95 -1.47
N ALA A 93 4.94 10.78 -2.61
CA ALA A 93 5.37 11.32 -3.90
C ALA A 93 4.17 11.61 -4.81
N GLU A 94 4.38 12.48 -5.80
CA GLU A 94 3.41 12.62 -6.90
C GLU A 94 3.36 11.34 -7.73
N THR A 95 2.19 10.71 -7.80
CA THR A 95 1.99 9.48 -8.55
C THR A 95 1.00 9.69 -9.70
N ALA A 96 1.33 9.18 -10.88
CA ALA A 96 0.33 8.98 -11.92
C ALA A 96 -0.67 7.90 -11.46
N ARG A 97 -1.97 8.14 -11.60
CA ARG A 97 -2.98 7.14 -11.23
C ARG A 97 -2.81 5.90 -12.11
N PRO A 98 -2.53 4.70 -11.54
CA PRO A 98 -2.56 3.48 -12.32
C PRO A 98 -4.01 3.25 -12.78
N TYR A 99 -4.20 2.94 -14.05
CA TYR A 99 -5.48 2.46 -14.56
C TYR A 99 -5.88 1.22 -13.75
N PRO A 100 -7.12 1.10 -13.23
CA PRO A 100 -7.50 -0.06 -12.45
C PRO A 100 -7.42 -1.30 -13.35
N TRP A 101 -6.42 -2.14 -13.11
CA TRP A 101 -6.36 -3.45 -13.74
C TRP A 101 -7.52 -4.26 -13.16
N ARG A 102 -8.62 -4.36 -13.91
CA ARG A 102 -9.63 -5.37 -13.60
C ARG A 102 -8.98 -6.72 -13.88
N THR A 103 -8.84 -7.55 -12.85
CA THR A 103 -8.60 -8.98 -13.05
C THR A 103 -9.70 -9.50 -13.97
N PRO A 104 -9.40 -10.09 -15.13
CA PRO A 104 -10.39 -10.84 -15.87
C PRO A 104 -10.88 -11.94 -14.92
N ARG A 105 -12.16 -11.90 -14.54
CA ARG A 105 -12.80 -13.04 -13.88
C ARG A 105 -12.51 -14.24 -14.76
N ALA A 106 -11.84 -15.26 -14.23
CA ALA A 106 -11.64 -16.51 -14.94
C ALA A 106 -13.03 -17.07 -15.31
N ARG A 107 -13.48 -16.85 -16.54
CA ARG A 107 -14.56 -17.64 -17.14
C ARG A 107 -13.93 -18.98 -17.47
N HIS A 108 -14.02 -19.91 -16.53
CA HIS A 108 -14.14 -21.31 -16.89
C HIS A 108 -15.44 -21.46 -17.67
N SER A 109 -15.34 -21.34 -18.99
CA SER A 109 -16.32 -21.90 -19.92
C SER A 109 -15.52 -22.89 -20.77
N PRO A 110 -15.80 -24.21 -20.69
CA PRO A 110 -15.20 -25.15 -21.62
C PRO A 110 -15.62 -24.75 -23.04
N ALA A 111 -14.70 -24.80 -23.99
CA ALA A 111 -15.03 -24.57 -25.40
C ALA A 111 -16.10 -25.59 -25.85
N PRO A 112 -17.19 -25.16 -26.49
CA PRO A 112 -18.20 -26.07 -27.00
C PRO A 112 -17.68 -26.75 -28.27
N GLY A 113 -17.59 -28.09 -28.22
CA GLY A 113 -17.72 -28.98 -29.37
C GLY A 113 -16.62 -28.97 -30.42
N SER A 114 -15.51 -29.69 -30.19
CA SER A 114 -14.79 -30.33 -31.28
C SER A 114 -15.47 -31.67 -31.61
N GLY A 115 -16.57 -31.59 -32.35
CA GLY A 115 -17.13 -32.74 -33.08
C GLY A 115 -16.31 -32.98 -34.34
N SER A 116 -15.88 -34.22 -34.53
CA SER A 116 -15.11 -34.75 -35.64
C SER A 116 -15.77 -34.53 -37.01
N THR A 117 -14.98 -34.18 -38.02
CA THR A 117 -15.13 -34.65 -39.41
C THR A 117 -13.78 -34.66 -40.12
N CYS A 118 -13.42 -35.86 -40.61
CA CYS A 118 -12.27 -36.29 -41.43
C CYS A 118 -10.89 -36.35 -40.76
#